data_AF-A0A528G7M7-F1
#
_entry.id   AF-A0A528G7M7-F1
#
_cell.length_a   1.000
_cell.length_b   1.000
_cell.length_c   1.000
_cell.angle_alpha   90.00
_cell.angle_beta   90.00
_cell.angle_gamma   90.00
#
_symmetry.space_group_name_H-M   'P 1'
#
loop_
_entity.id
_entity.type
_entity.pdbx_description
1 polymer ?
#
loop_
_entity_poly.entity_id
_entity_poly.type
_entity_poly.pdbx_seq_one_letter_code
_entity_poly.pdbx_strand_id
1 'polypeptide(L)'
;LSPSTGKPFTHILKPAGTGGFEALPVIEWQSLALGRSAGFTTPATALVPMPDGMPPALLVERFDIRTSLEEKHLLALEDFCSVLGVATEAKYDGTMERIARALRPASTSP
;
A
#
# COMPACT_ATOMS: atom_id res chain seq x y z
N LEU A 1 -23.75 0.14 2.27
CA LEU A 1 -22.45 0.86 2.23
C LEU A 1 -22.17 1.27 0.80
N SER A 2 -21.81 2.53 0.53
CA SER A 2 -21.45 3.01 -0.82
C SER A 2 -19.94 3.28 -0.89
N PRO A 3 -19.25 2.93 -1.99
CA PRO A 3 -17.84 3.27 -2.18
C PRO A 3 -17.62 4.78 -2.07
N SER A 4 -16.55 5.20 -1.38
CA SER A 4 -16.16 6.60 -1.25
C SER A 4 -15.40 7.09 -2.50
N THR A 5 -15.99 6.91 -3.69
CA THR A 5 -15.34 7.22 -4.98
C THR A 5 -15.10 8.71 -5.19
N GLY A 6 -15.83 9.58 -4.49
CA GLY A 6 -15.72 11.05 -4.59
C GLY A 6 -15.24 11.75 -3.32
N LYS A 7 -14.85 11.02 -2.27
CA LYS A 7 -14.28 11.63 -1.06
C LYS A 7 -12.89 11.06 -0.81
N PRO A 8 -11.90 11.91 -0.48
CA PRO A 8 -10.57 11.42 -0.12
C PRO A 8 -10.71 10.46 1.06
N PHE A 9 -10.19 9.25 0.91
CA PHE A 9 -10.05 8.31 2.01
C PHE A 9 -8.59 8.29 2.42
N THR A 10 -8.36 8.30 3.74
CA THR A 10 -7.02 8.43 4.32
C THR A 10 -6.33 7.11 4.57
N HIS A 11 -7.08 6.01 4.52
CA HIS A 11 -6.61 4.69 4.91
C HIS A 11 -7.12 3.60 3.97
N ILE A 12 -6.28 2.60 3.73
CA ILE A 12 -6.66 1.36 3.07
C ILE A 12 -7.08 0.36 4.14
N LEU A 13 -8.32 -0.13 4.05
CA LEU A 13 -8.81 -1.22 4.88
C LEU A 13 -8.50 -2.56 4.19
N LYS A 14 -7.77 -3.43 4.88
CA LYS A 14 -7.40 -4.78 4.43
C LYS A 14 -8.08 -5.81 5.32
N PRO A 15 -9.27 -6.32 4.93
CA PRO A 15 -9.95 -7.36 5.68
C PRO A 15 -9.18 -8.68 5.62
N ALA A 16 -9.54 -9.61 6.51
CA ALA A 16 -9.01 -10.96 6.48
C ALA A 16 -9.26 -11.64 5.13
N GLY A 17 -8.29 -12.43 4.68
CA GLY A 17 -8.46 -13.29 3.52
C GLY A 17 -9.37 -14.48 3.83
N THR A 18 -9.69 -15.24 2.79
CA THR A 18 -10.48 -16.48 2.89
C THR A 18 -9.61 -17.68 2.55
N GLY A 19 -9.97 -18.86 3.06
CA GLY A 19 -9.35 -20.12 2.60
C GLY A 19 -7.99 -20.38 3.24
N GLY A 20 -7.86 -20.13 4.55
CA GLY A 20 -6.61 -20.33 5.30
C GLY A 20 -5.76 -19.06 5.42
N PHE A 21 -6.24 -17.94 4.88
CA PHE A 21 -5.57 -16.64 4.89
C PHE A 21 -6.19 -15.64 5.88
N GLU A 22 -6.95 -16.14 6.86
CA GLU A 22 -7.68 -15.33 7.83
C GLU A 22 -6.72 -14.52 8.73
N ALA A 23 -5.51 -15.04 8.95
CA ALA A 23 -4.48 -14.38 9.77
C ALA A 23 -3.65 -13.31 9.02
N LEU A 24 -3.84 -13.12 7.70
CA LEU A 24 -3.03 -12.20 6.90
C LEU A 24 -2.95 -10.77 7.46
N PRO A 25 -4.03 -10.14 7.95
CA PRO A 25 -3.94 -8.78 8.51
C PRO A 25 -2.98 -8.69 9.70
N VAL A 26 -2.98 -9.70 10.58
CA VAL A 26 -2.12 -9.75 11.77
C VAL A 26 -0.66 -10.03 11.38
N ILE A 27 -0.45 -10.88 10.37
CA ILE A 27 0.88 -11.16 9.81
C ILE A 27 1.48 -9.92 9.16
N GLU A 28 0.69 -9.20 8.37
CA GLU A 28 1.14 -7.97 7.71
C GLU A 28 1.43 -6.87 8.74
N TRP A 29 0.57 -6.71 9.76
CA TRP A 29 0.83 -5.77 10.85
C TRP A 29 2.16 -6.04 11.56
N GLN A 30 2.45 -7.30 11.90
CA GLN A 30 3.72 -7.69 12.52
C GLN A 30 4.92 -7.40 11.60
N SER A 31 4.79 -7.72 10.31
CA SER A 31 5.84 -7.46 9.32
C SER A 31 6.16 -5.97 9.22
N LEU A 32 5.13 -5.11 9.19
CA LEU A 32 5.30 -3.66 9.12
C LEU A 32 5.86 -3.08 10.42
N ALA A 33 5.46 -3.61 11.58
CA ALA A 33 6.00 -3.22 12.88
C ALA A 33 7.49 -3.61 13.02
N LEU A 34 7.85 -4.81 12.56
CA LEU A 34 9.25 -5.27 12.51
C LEU A 34 10.07 -4.39 11.57
N GLY A 35 9.59 -4.13 10.35
CA GLY A 35 10.24 -3.25 9.39
C GLY A 35 10.51 -1.85 9.98
N ARG A 36 9.51 -1.27 10.65
CA ARG A 36 9.67 0.01 11.35
C ARG A 36 10.76 -0.06 12.43
N SER A 37 10.77 -1.12 13.22
CA SER A 37 11.76 -1.34 14.29
C SER A 37 13.17 -1.55 13.74
N ALA A 38 13.29 -2.07 12.52
CA ALA A 38 14.55 -2.21 11.80
C ALA A 38 14.99 -0.94 11.05
N GLY A 39 14.25 0.17 11.17
CA GLY A 39 14.60 1.45 10.55
C GLY A 39 14.09 1.65 9.12
N PHE A 40 13.26 0.74 8.59
CA PHE A 40 12.61 0.96 7.30
C PHE A 40 11.49 2.00 7.43
N THR A 41 11.31 2.80 6.38
CA THR A 41 10.12 3.66 6.25
C THR A 41 8.91 2.78 5.96
N THR A 42 7.93 2.77 6.86
CA THR A 42 6.68 2.03 6.72
C THR A 42 5.49 2.94 7.00
N PRO A 43 4.31 2.70 6.38
CA PRO A 43 3.11 3.47 6.71
C PRO A 43 2.69 3.27 8.16
N ALA A 44 1.92 4.22 8.70
CA ALA A 44 1.23 4.01 9.97
C ALA A 44 0.16 2.92 9.81
N THR A 45 -0.03 2.12 10.85
CA THR A 45 -0.90 0.94 10.80
C THR A 45 -1.63 0.72 12.12
N ALA A 46 -2.84 0.18 12.03
CA ALA A 46 -3.62 -0.29 13.16
C ALA A 46 -4.36 -1.59 12.81
N LEU A 47 -4.45 -2.51 13.77
CA LEU A 47 -5.43 -3.60 13.70
C LEU A 47 -6.76 -3.07 14.22
N VAL A 48 -7.83 -3.31 13.46
CA VAL A 48 -9.18 -2.87 13.83
C VAL A 48 -10.09 -4.07 14.07
N PRO A 49 -10.90 -4.05 15.14
CA PRO A 49 -11.90 -5.09 15.36
C PRO A 49 -12.96 -5.05 14.25
N MET A 50 -13.38 -6.23 13.82
CA MET A 50 -14.43 -6.40 12.81
C MET A 50 -15.71 -6.95 13.47
N PRO A 51 -16.90 -6.62 12.93
CA PRO A 51 -18.17 -7.08 13.48
C PRO A 51 -18.33 -8.60 13.40
N ASP A 52 -19.34 -9.12 14.11
CA ASP A 52 -19.82 -10.51 13.98
C ASP A 52 -18.75 -11.60 14.20
N GLY A 53 -17.76 -11.31 15.04
CA GLY A 53 -16.67 -12.24 15.35
C GLY A 53 -15.69 -12.46 14.19
N MET A 54 -15.76 -11.63 13.14
CA MET A 54 -14.81 -11.68 12.05
C MET A 54 -13.38 -11.41 12.53
N PRO A 55 -12.35 -12.02 11.89
CA PRO A 55 -10.97 -11.70 12.22
C PRO A 55 -10.67 -10.21 12.00
N PRO A 56 -9.70 -9.64 12.75
CA PRO A 56 -9.38 -8.22 12.65
C PRO A 56 -8.91 -7.85 11.25
N ALA A 57 -9.22 -6.64 10.82
CA ALA A 57 -8.70 -6.07 9.59
C ALA A 57 -7.46 -5.21 9.89
N LEU A 58 -6.61 -5.02 8.89
CA LEU A 58 -5.48 -4.11 8.95
C LEU A 58 -5.87 -2.80 8.28
N LEU A 59 -5.76 -1.71 9.03
CA LEU A 59 -5.91 -0.35 8.52
C LEU A 59 -4.51 0.23 8.27
N VAL A 60 -4.27 0.70 7.04
CA VAL A 60 -2.97 1.27 6.61
C VAL A 60 -3.18 2.71 6.18
N GLU A 61 -2.47 3.65 6.79
CA GLU A 61 -2.50 5.05 6.34
C GLU A 61 -1.85 5.17 4.96
N ARG A 62 -2.51 5.91 4.06
CA ARG A 62 -2.01 6.16 2.73
C ARG A 62 -0.90 7.21 2.77
N PHE A 63 0.19 6.93 2.06
CA PHE A 63 1.32 7.86 1.89
C PHE A 63 1.28 8.62 0.55
N ASP A 64 0.33 8.28 -0.32
CA ASP A 64 0.12 8.89 -1.63
C ASP A 64 -0.99 9.95 -1.62
N ILE A 65 -1.33 10.45 -0.43
CA ILE A 65 -2.32 11.50 -0.23
C ILE A 65 -1.73 12.61 0.62
N ARG A 66 -2.35 13.78 0.51
CA ARG A 66 -2.03 14.96 1.31
C ARG A 66 -2.29 14.72 2.79
N THR A 67 -1.43 15.28 3.63
CA THR A 67 -1.53 15.17 5.09
C THR A 67 -2.27 16.38 5.71
N SER A 68 -2.57 17.39 4.90
CA SER A 68 -3.26 18.63 5.31
C SER A 68 -4.39 18.98 4.33
N LEU A 69 -5.44 19.64 4.83
CA LEU A 69 -6.56 20.14 4.03
C LEU A 69 -6.20 21.40 3.23
N GLU A 70 -5.17 22.11 3.67
CA GLU A 70 -4.65 23.34 3.08
C GLU A 70 -3.69 23.05 1.91
N GLU A 71 -3.14 21.84 1.86
CA GLU A 71 -2.26 21.34 0.82
C GLU A 71 -3.03 21.13 -0.49
N LYS A 72 -2.58 21.73 -1.60
CA LYS A 72 -3.31 21.68 -2.89
C LYS A 72 -2.64 20.82 -3.96
N HIS A 73 -1.42 20.33 -3.71
CA HIS A 73 -0.72 19.49 -4.67
C HIS A 73 -1.34 18.09 -4.71
N LEU A 74 -1.29 17.43 -5.86
CA LEU A 74 -1.65 16.02 -6.01
C LEU A 74 -0.38 15.20 -6.04
N LEU A 75 -0.34 14.11 -5.26
CA LEU A 75 0.75 13.15 -5.32
C LEU A 75 0.39 12.10 -6.38
N ALA A 76 1.19 12.01 -7.44
CA ALA A 76 1.09 10.92 -8.40
C ALA A 76 1.93 9.75 -7.88
N LEU A 77 1.29 8.60 -7.67
CA LEU A 77 1.96 7.35 -7.34
C LEU A 77 1.72 6.34 -8.46
N GLU A 78 2.80 5.73 -8.94
CA GLU A 78 2.77 4.63 -9.89
C GLU A 78 3.46 3.40 -9.28
N ASP A 79 2.96 2.22 -9.61
CA ASP A 79 3.67 0.97 -9.34
C ASP A 79 4.67 0.64 -10.46
N PHE A 80 5.49 -0.40 -10.27
CA PHE A 80 6.46 -0.79 -11.28
C PHE A 80 5.84 -1.42 -12.54
N CYS A 81 4.62 -1.96 -12.48
CA CYS A 81 3.93 -2.40 -13.70
C CYS A 81 3.63 -1.20 -14.60
N SER A 82 3.11 -0.12 -14.01
CA SER A 82 2.79 1.15 -14.69
C SER A 82 4.05 1.80 -15.26
N VAL A 83 5.11 1.94 -14.44
CA VAL A 83 6.40 2.48 -14.88
C VAL A 83 7.02 1.66 -16.03
N LEU A 84 6.85 0.34 -16.01
CA LEU A 84 7.36 -0.54 -17.06
C LEU A 84 6.44 -0.65 -18.29
N GLY A 85 5.23 -0.09 -18.24
CA GLY A 85 4.22 -0.21 -19.29
C GLY A 85 3.78 -1.67 -19.53
N VAL A 86 3.72 -2.49 -18.48
CA VAL A 86 3.29 -3.89 -18.57
C VAL A 86 1.95 -4.13 -17.89
N ALA A 87 1.25 -5.15 -18.35
CA ALA A 87 0.01 -5.59 -17.72
C ALA A 87 0.26 -6.23 -16.33
N THR A 88 -0.77 -6.21 -15.48
CA THR A 88 -0.73 -6.72 -14.10
C THR A 88 -0.31 -8.18 -14.02
N GLU A 89 -0.64 -8.99 -15.03
CA GLU A 89 -0.30 -10.41 -15.12
C GLU A 89 1.22 -10.63 -15.13
N ALA A 90 1.98 -9.68 -15.68
CA ALA A 90 3.43 -9.75 -15.79
C ALA A 90 4.17 -9.26 -14.54
N LYS A 91 3.48 -9.00 -13.43
CA LYS A 91 4.07 -8.41 -12.21
C LYS A 91 5.26 -9.18 -11.64
N TYR A 92 5.32 -10.50 -11.86
CA TYR A 92 6.38 -11.37 -11.33
C TYR A 92 7.45 -11.72 -12.37
N ASP A 93 7.30 -11.24 -13.61
CA ASP A 93 8.23 -11.57 -14.71
C ASP A 93 9.36 -10.53 -14.86
N GLY A 94 9.36 -9.49 -14.02
CA GLY A 94 10.33 -8.40 -14.07
C GLY A 94 11.64 -8.70 -13.32
N THR A 95 12.71 -7.98 -13.68
CA THR A 95 13.97 -7.97 -12.93
C THR A 95 14.26 -6.58 -12.37
N MET A 96 15.09 -6.51 -11.33
CA MET A 96 15.48 -5.23 -10.73
C MET A 96 16.28 -4.36 -11.70
N GLU A 97 17.07 -4.94 -12.61
CA GLU A 97 17.80 -4.22 -13.66
C GLU A 97 16.84 -3.55 -14.65
N ARG A 98 15.72 -4.20 -14.97
CA ARG A 98 14.69 -3.65 -15.85
C ARG A 98 13.98 -2.47 -15.17
N ILE A 99 13.65 -2.60 -13.88
CA ILE A 99 13.08 -1.52 -13.07
C ILE A 99 14.06 -0.34 -12.98
N ALA A 100 15.32 -0.58 -12.64
CA ALA A 100 16.34 0.46 -12.54
C ALA A 100 16.53 1.23 -13.85
N ARG A 101 16.54 0.52 -14.99
CA ARG A 101 16.63 1.15 -16.32
C ARG A 101 15.44 2.07 -16.63
N ALA A 102 14.24 1.66 -16.25
CA ALA A 102 13.03 2.45 -16.47
C ALA A 102 12.92 3.65 -15.51
N LEU A 103 13.37 3.49 -14.27
CA LEU A 103 13.37 4.57 -13.26
C LEU A 103 14.42 5.65 -13.52
N ARG A 104 15.59 5.28 -14.07
CA ARG A 104 16.71 6.20 -14.26
C ARG A 104 16.35 7.53 -14.94
N PRO A 105 15.62 7.56 -16.07
CA PRO A 105 15.20 8.82 -16.69
C PRO A 105 14.14 9.60 -15.89
N ALA A 106 13.39 8.95 -14.99
CA ALA A 106 12.35 9.56 -14.18
C ALA A 106 12.86 10.05 -12.80
N SER A 107 14.03 9.60 -12.37
CA SER A 107 14.60 9.96 -11.07
C SER A 107 15.28 11.33 -11.10
N THR A 108 14.97 12.17 -10.11
CA THR A 108 15.67 13.44 -9.85
C THR A 108 17.00 13.24 -9.10
N SER A 109 17.32 12.01 -8.69
CA SER A 109 18.59 11.59 -8.09
C SER A 109 18.93 10.17 -8.58
N PRO A 110 19.40 10.02 -9.83
CA PRO A 110 19.54 8.73 -10.52
C PRO A 110 20.81 7.92 -10.18
#